data_AF-A0A0D7WSW1-F1
#
_entry.id   AF-A0A0D7WSW1-F1
#
_cell.length_a   1.000
_cell.length_b   1.000
_cell.length_c   1.000
_cell.angle_alpha   90.00
_cell.angle_beta   90.00
_cell.angle_gamma   90.00
#
_symmetry.space_group_name_H-M   'P 1'
#
loop_
_entity.id
_entity.type
_entity.pdbx_description
1 polymer ?
#
loop_
_entity_poly.entity_id
_entity_poly.type
_entity_poly.pdbx_seq_one_letter_code
_entity_poly.pdbx_strand_id
1 'polypeptide(L)' 'MDNEFDKEFDLSKKELSAFIAWYDAKDTGRGPSFFAIDKHDNNKGPFSSRNDYVIFNKILTFEVSEYSTK' A
#
# COMPACT_ATOMS: atom_id res chain seq x y z
N MET A 1 12.17 -10.58 -14.73
CA MET A 1 12.58 -9.16 -14.76
C MET A 1 11.51 -8.45 -13.99
N ASP A 2 11.75 -8.16 -12.71
CA ASP A 2 10.84 -7.32 -11.95
C ASP A 2 10.92 -5.94 -12.59
N ASN A 3 9.81 -5.44 -13.12
CA ASN A 3 9.79 -4.07 -13.57
C ASN A 3 10.09 -3.23 -12.33
N GLU A 4 11.07 -2.34 -12.41
CA GLU A 4 11.62 -1.55 -11.29
C GLU A 4 10.59 -0.62 -10.60
N PHE A 5 9.31 -0.72 -10.99
CA PHE A 5 8.17 0.08 -10.56
C PHE A 5 7.07 -0.69 -9.83
N ASP A 6 7.09 -2.02 -9.83
CA ASP A 6 6.04 -2.83 -9.22
C ASP A 6 6.43 -3.21 -7.79
N LYS A 7 5.54 -2.91 -6.82
CA LYS A 7 5.68 -3.32 -5.42
C LYS A 7 4.44 -4.05 -4.97
N GLU A 8 4.65 -5.21 -4.36
CA GLU A 8 3.61 -6.05 -3.78
C GLU A 8 3.65 -5.97 -2.25
N PHE A 9 2.47 -6.00 -1.63
CA PHE A 9 2.31 -5.92 -0.19
C PHE A 9 1.26 -6.93 0.29
N ASP A 10 1.61 -7.70 1.30
CA ASP A 10 0.66 -8.54 2.03
C ASP A 10 -0.07 -7.66 3.05
N LEU A 11 -1.35 -7.40 2.80
CA LEU A 11 -2.16 -6.51 3.62
C LEU A 11 -3.23 -7.29 4.37
N SER A 12 -3.50 -6.90 5.62
CA SER A 12 -4.73 -7.31 6.29
C SER A 12 -5.96 -6.68 5.62
N LYS A 13 -7.15 -7.26 5.85
CA LYS A 13 -8.42 -6.70 5.35
C LYS A 13 -8.63 -5.24 5.77
N LYS A 14 -8.16 -4.87 6.96
CA LYS A 14 -8.25 -3.51 7.49
C LYS A 14 -7.37 -2.54 6.70
N GLU A 15 -6.15 -2.94 6.41
CA GLU A 15 -5.19 -2.10 5.68
C GLU A 15 -5.58 -1.94 4.22
N LEU A 16 -6.03 -3.01 3.57
CA LEU A 16 -6.60 -2.94 2.23
C LEU A 16 -7.77 -1.95 2.19
N SER A 17 -8.70 -2.06 3.14
CA SER A 17 -9.85 -1.14 3.22
C SER A 17 -9.41 0.31 3.42
N ALA A 18 -8.39 0.55 4.24
CA ALA A 18 -7.82 1.87 4.47
C ALA A 18 -7.13 2.44 3.22
N PHE A 19 -6.42 1.60 2.47
CA PHE A 19 -5.79 1.97 1.21
C PHE A 19 -6.83 2.39 0.16
N ILE A 20 -7.89 1.58 -0.05
CA ILE A 20 -8.97 1.91 -0.99
C ILE A 20 -9.68 3.19 -0.59
N ALA A 21 -10.02 3.36 0.69
CA ALA A 21 -10.67 4.58 1.18
C ALA A 21 -9.80 5.83 0.99
N TRP A 22 -8.47 5.72 1.18
CA TRP A 22 -7.55 6.80 0.88
C TRP A 22 -7.50 7.13 -0.62
N TYR A 23 -7.44 6.11 -1.47
CA TYR A 23 -7.37 6.28 -2.93
C TYR A 23 -8.62 7.01 -3.45
N ASP A 24 -9.82 6.57 -3.07
CA ASP A 24 -11.09 7.20 -3.47
C ASP A 24 -11.23 8.63 -2.91
N ALA A 25 -10.83 8.84 -1.66
CA ALA A 25 -10.81 10.19 -1.08
C ALA A 25 -9.88 11.10 -1.90
N LYS A 26 -8.73 10.60 -2.33
CA LYS A 26 -7.76 11.38 -3.11
C LYS A 26 -8.21 11.66 -4.54
N ASP A 27 -8.85 10.70 -5.19
CA ASP A 27 -9.45 10.87 -6.50
C ASP A 27 -10.53 11.97 -6.49
N THR A 28 -11.32 12.06 -5.40
CA THR A 28 -12.28 13.16 -5.20
C THR A 28 -11.65 14.47 -4.69
N GLY A 29 -10.32 14.61 -4.77
CA GLY A 29 -9.58 15.82 -4.44
C GLY A 29 -9.31 16.06 -2.95
N ARG A 30 -9.55 15.07 -2.08
CA ARG A 30 -9.43 15.18 -0.62
C ARG A 30 -8.27 14.34 -0.08
N GLY A 31 -7.82 14.63 1.14
CA GLY A 31 -6.80 13.81 1.81
C GLY A 31 -5.36 13.92 1.24
N PRO A 32 -4.43 13.14 1.83
CA PRO A 32 -3.00 13.27 1.59
C PRO A 32 -2.58 12.78 0.20
N SER A 33 -1.47 13.31 -0.32
CA SER A 33 -0.89 12.89 -1.62
C SER A 33 -0.20 11.53 -1.59
N PHE A 34 -0.08 10.92 -0.41
CA PHE A 34 0.56 9.64 -0.20
C PHE A 34 -0.18 8.80 0.85
N PHE A 35 0.04 7.50 0.81
CA PHE A 35 -0.38 6.52 1.82
C PHE A 35 0.84 5.79 2.39
N ALA A 36 0.88 5.61 3.71
CA ALA A 36 1.93 4.85 4.36
C ALA A 36 1.46 3.40 4.54
N ILE A 37 2.26 2.44 4.04
CA ILE A 37 2.07 1.02 4.26
C ILE A 37 3.13 0.56 5.26
N ASP A 38 2.70 -0.02 6.38
CA ASP A 38 3.61 -0.62 7.36
C ASP A 38 4.26 -1.86 6.74
N LYS A 39 5.58 -1.99 6.91
CA LYS A 39 6.33 -3.15 6.42
C LYS A 39 6.20 -4.39 7.33
N HIS A 40 5.46 -4.29 8.43
CA HIS A 40 5.19 -5.40 9.36
C HIS A 40 6.48 -6.12 9.76
N ASP A 41 6.48 -7.45 9.62
CA ASP A 41 7.60 -8.34 9.92
C ASP A 41 8.81 -8.13 9.00
N ASN A 42 8.67 -7.38 7.89
CA ASN A 42 9.77 -6.98 7.02
C ASN A 42 10.46 -5.67 7.48
N ASN A 43 10.24 -5.26 8.73
CA ASN A 43 11.00 -4.22 9.38
C ASN A 43 12.42 -4.69 9.78
N LYS A 44 13.30 -4.86 8.78
CA LYS A 44 14.71 -5.22 8.99
C LYS A 44 15.54 -3.99 9.38
N GLY A 45 16.19 -4.03 10.55
CA GLY A 45 17.11 -3.00 11.05
C GLY A 45 16.74 -2.51 12.47
N PRO A 46 17.51 -1.58 13.07
CA PRO A 46 17.23 -1.02 14.39
C PRO A 46 16.13 0.06 14.34
N PHE A 47 15.04 -0.20 13.60
CA PHE A 47 13.96 0.76 13.39
C PHE A 47 12.75 0.41 14.27
N SER A 48 12.18 1.40 14.95
CA SER A 48 10.94 1.24 15.73
C SER A 48 9.71 1.00 14.85
N SER A 49 9.73 1.50 13.62
CA SER A 49 8.71 1.30 12.58
C SER A 49 9.32 1.59 11.22
N ARG A 50 8.85 0.90 10.17
CA ARG A 50 9.30 1.16 8.80
C ARG A 50 8.12 1.11 7.86
N ASN A 51 7.90 2.21 7.15
CA ASN A 51 6.80 2.36 6.22
C ASN A 51 7.31 2.57 4.80
N ASP A 52 6.64 1.98 3.83
CA ASP A 52 6.74 2.36 2.43
C ASP A 52 5.64 3.38 2.12
N TYR A 53 5.97 4.42 1.35
CA TYR A 53 5.03 5.49 1.01
C TYR A 53 4.62 5.39 -0.46
N VAL A 54 3.33 5.15 -0.70
CA VAL A 54 2.74 5.11 -2.03
C VAL A 54 2.27 6.50 -2.42
N ILE A 55 2.69 7.00 -3.59
CA ILE A 55 2.32 8.33 -4.08
C ILE A 55 1.14 8.23 -5.03
N PHE A 56 0.03 8.93 -4.75
CA PHE A 56 -1.23 8.81 -5.50
C PHE A 56 -1.05 8.99 -7.01
N ASN A 57 -0.41 10.08 -7.43
CA ASN A 57 -0.24 10.41 -8.85
C ASN A 57 0.82 9.57 -9.58
N LYS A 58 1.37 8.54 -8.92
CA LYS A 58 2.30 7.56 -9.50
C LYS A 58 1.68 6.17 -9.63
N ILE A 59 0.45 5.99 -9.16
CA ILE A 59 -0.31 4.76 -9.35
C ILE A 59 -0.97 4.81 -10.72
N LEU A 60 -0.51 3.98 -11.67
CA LEU A 60 -1.16 3.83 -12.97
C LEU A 60 -2.31 2.81 -12.89
N THR A 61 -2.03 1.65 -12.30
CA THR A 61 -2.97 0.55 -12.07
C THR A 61 -2.53 -0.23 -10.82
N PHE A 62 -3.45 -0.95 -10.19
CA PHE A 62 -3.13 -1.92 -9.14
C PHE A 62 -4.10 -3.10 -9.21
N GLU A 63 -3.69 -4.25 -8.70
CA GLU A 63 -4.52 -5.43 -8.53
C GLU A 63 -4.67 -5.80 -7.06
N VAL A 64 -5.75 -6.51 -6.75
CA VAL A 64 -6.02 -7.04 -5.40
C VAL A 64 -6.31 -8.52 -5.53
N SER A 65 -5.45 -9.34 -4.93
CA SER A 65 -5.58 -10.79 -4.88
C SER A 65 -5.94 -11.22 -3.47
N GLU A 66 -7.12 -11.83 -3.28
CA GLU A 66 -7.54 -12.35 -1.96
C GLU A 66 -7.02 -13.78 -1.75
N TYR A 67 -6.41 -14.04 -0.59
CA TYR A 67 -5.97 -15.39 -0.23
C TYR A 67 -7.16 -16.33 -0.01
N SER A 68 -7.10 -17.50 -0.63
CA SER A 68 -7.99 -18.63 -0.34
C SER A 68 -7.43 -19.47 0.82
N THR A 69 -8.18 -19.62 1.90
CA THR A 69 -7.92 -20.67 2.89
C THR A 69 -8.42 -22.01 2.33
N LYS A 70 -7.57 -22.73 1.60
CA LYS A 70 -7.82 -24.15 1.30
C LYS A 70 -7.22 -25.02 2.39
#